data_AF-A0A1F9VN53-F1
#
_entry.id   AF-A0A1F9VN53-F1
#
_cell.length_a   1.000
_cell.length_b   1.000
_cell.length_c   1.000
_cell.angle_alpha   90.00
_cell.angle_beta   90.00
_cell.angle_gamma   90.00
#
_symmetry.space_group_name_H-M   'P 1'
#
loop_
_entity.id
_entity.type
_entity.pdbx_description
1 polymer ?
#
loop_
_entity_poly.entity_id
_entity_poly.type
_entity_poly.pdbx_seq_one_letter_code
_entity_poly.pdbx_strand_id
1 'polypeptide(L)'
;MPRPSFRRGFNIGLAIVAFFSLAMVSPFAWVRWSLSRAENGVPADLKDALAPAPGEESLVLVLALEGVPYELMQELHTEGTLKSFKNPGRLVGPFPPKTALALSKMFQTGELAPEPEKYDYIVPPGFSRADFKDLKDRLFLHPGNRFSAYKRFATEPSGVEAKKALQDFLTHFETFVQEARQELPGSLKIILMSGGGSPDPAQRVDLAGTLTLAGYRNTAAPLLVPQALPSSLSTAKGADAPAGSEDFTIDPGGASGSVALRTDAQNAKFMCLLLRRLEGVDFCVYRQGGRLHILSSGGAAWVERSGERYRYAARKGDPLRLGPVVSAMRLGQELDQEDFAGDADWWKNTKNHFYPDPLHRLWSALPPVGGHSPTLWVSLKDGFESGASGDGQIGGDLSRIRSYGFFMTDFADSPDYLRPEKAGEILEGPRPNFNPAWN
;
A
#
# COMPACT_ATOMS: atom_id res chain seq x y z
N MET A 1 -92.24 6.75 -19.01
CA MET A 1 -91.82 8.18 -18.97
C MET A 1 -91.95 8.67 -17.53
N PRO A 2 -91.09 9.55 -16.98
CA PRO A 2 -89.89 10.20 -17.53
C PRO A 2 -88.58 9.98 -16.71
N ARG A 3 -87.43 10.37 -17.29
CA ARG A 3 -86.07 10.55 -16.71
C ARG A 3 -85.92 12.00 -16.13
N PRO A 4 -84.70 12.52 -15.83
CA PRO A 4 -83.80 12.29 -14.68
C PRO A 4 -83.44 13.62 -13.96
N SER A 5 -82.64 13.61 -12.87
CA SER A 5 -81.81 14.78 -12.53
C SER A 5 -80.54 14.45 -11.74
N PHE A 6 -79.48 15.13 -12.15
CA PHE A 6 -78.06 15.04 -11.80
C PHE A 6 -77.67 16.26 -10.96
N ARG A 7 -76.80 16.12 -9.94
CA ARG A 7 -75.81 17.11 -9.39
C ARG A 7 -75.24 16.53 -8.08
N ARG A 8 -74.00 16.02 -8.00
CA ARG A 8 -72.65 16.64 -7.93
C ARG A 8 -72.41 17.59 -6.74
N GLY A 9 -71.41 17.23 -5.93
CA GLY A 9 -70.71 18.11 -4.99
C GLY A 9 -69.85 17.34 -3.96
N PHE A 10 -68.79 16.63 -4.37
CA PHE A 10 -67.80 16.05 -3.45
C PHE A 10 -66.50 16.86 -3.55
N ASN A 11 -66.07 17.44 -2.43
CA ASN A 11 -64.85 18.23 -2.28
C ASN A 11 -63.61 17.31 -2.30
N ILE A 12 -62.76 17.43 -3.33
CA ILE A 12 -61.40 16.88 -3.36
C ILE A 12 -60.47 18.08 -3.21
N GLY A 13 -60.08 18.37 -1.98
CA GLY A 13 -59.27 19.54 -1.68
C GLY A 13 -58.62 19.47 -0.31
N LEU A 14 -58.12 18.30 0.11
CA LEU A 14 -57.27 18.22 1.31
C LEU A 14 -56.40 16.94 1.42
N ALA A 15 -56.25 16.15 0.35
CA ALA A 15 -55.50 14.88 0.39
C ALA A 15 -54.17 14.88 -0.41
N ILE A 16 -53.83 15.97 -1.13
CA ILE A 16 -52.63 16.01 -2.00
C ILE A 16 -51.41 16.65 -1.30
N VAL A 17 -51.59 17.36 -0.18
CA VAL A 17 -50.47 18.05 0.50
C VAL A 17 -49.72 17.13 1.49
N ALA A 18 -50.32 16.04 1.96
CA ALA A 18 -49.69 15.15 2.96
C ALA A 18 -48.83 14.02 2.37
N PHE A 19 -48.90 13.75 1.05
CA PHE A 19 -48.11 12.68 0.41
C PHE A 19 -46.82 13.16 -0.25
N PHE A 20 -46.61 14.47 -0.39
CA PHE A 20 -45.38 15.04 -0.97
C PHE A 20 -44.26 15.31 0.05
N SER A 21 -44.50 15.10 1.35
CA SER A 21 -43.51 15.40 2.40
C SER A 21 -42.69 14.21 2.89
N LEU A 22 -42.90 12.98 2.37
CA LEU A 22 -42.13 11.79 2.77
C LEU A 22 -41.24 11.16 1.68
N ALA A 23 -41.18 11.75 0.47
CA ALA A 23 -40.42 11.20 -0.65
C ALA A 23 -39.37 12.18 -1.23
N MET A 24 -38.86 13.12 -0.42
CA MET A 24 -37.67 13.91 -0.76
C MET A 24 -36.47 13.45 0.08
N VAL A 25 -36.11 12.17 -0.02
CA VAL A 25 -34.69 11.83 0.10
C VAL A 25 -34.06 12.42 -1.16
N SER A 26 -33.37 13.56 -0.98
CA SER A 26 -32.80 14.34 -2.08
C SER A 26 -32.11 13.43 -3.10
N PRO A 27 -32.30 13.62 -4.42
CA PRO A 27 -31.52 12.94 -5.45
C PRO A 27 -30.01 13.05 -5.19
N PHE A 28 -29.56 14.13 -4.53
CA PHE A 28 -28.18 14.30 -4.08
C PHE A 28 -27.78 13.32 -2.96
N ALA A 29 -28.67 12.92 -2.06
CA ALA A 29 -28.37 11.94 -1.02
C ALA A 29 -28.23 10.53 -1.61
N TRP A 30 -29.05 10.18 -2.61
CA TRP A 30 -28.96 8.88 -3.28
C TRP A 30 -27.74 8.80 -4.23
N VAL A 31 -27.45 9.87 -4.98
CA VAL A 31 -26.24 9.97 -5.80
C VAL A 31 -24.97 10.02 -4.92
N ARG A 32 -24.98 10.74 -3.80
CA ARG A 32 -23.86 10.77 -2.84
C ARG A 32 -23.68 9.42 -2.12
N TRP A 33 -24.77 8.71 -1.82
CA TRP A 33 -24.75 7.35 -1.24
C TRP A 33 -24.27 6.28 -2.25
N SER A 34 -24.69 6.38 -3.51
CA SER A 34 -24.25 5.50 -4.60
C SER A 34 -22.78 5.73 -5.01
N LEU A 35 -22.32 6.98 -5.07
CA LEU A 35 -20.92 7.31 -5.33
C LEU A 35 -20.02 6.99 -4.14
N SER A 36 -20.52 7.12 -2.90
CA SER A 36 -19.78 6.77 -1.68
C SER A 36 -19.40 5.29 -1.59
N ARG A 37 -20.22 4.37 -2.13
CA ARG A 37 -19.87 2.94 -2.22
C ARG A 37 -18.81 2.64 -3.28
N ALA A 38 -18.73 3.44 -4.34
CA ALA A 38 -17.74 3.26 -5.41
C ALA A 38 -16.37 3.88 -5.06
N GLU A 39 -16.31 4.91 -4.22
CA GLU A 39 -15.06 5.64 -3.97
C GLU A 39 -14.16 5.03 -2.88
N ASN A 40 -14.70 4.15 -2.02
CA ASN A 40 -13.97 3.50 -0.91
C ASN A 40 -14.17 1.98 -0.82
N GLY A 41 -15.10 1.44 -1.61
CA GLY A 41 -15.41 0.02 -1.64
C GLY A 41 -14.59 -0.70 -2.70
N VAL A 42 -14.25 -1.95 -2.41
CA VAL A 42 -13.89 -2.91 -3.45
C VAL A 42 -15.02 -2.94 -4.50
N PRO A 43 -14.74 -2.78 -5.80
CA PRO A 43 -15.75 -2.94 -6.83
C PRO A 43 -16.42 -4.32 -6.70
N ALA A 44 -17.75 -4.33 -6.61
CA ALA A 44 -18.53 -5.55 -6.36
C ALA A 44 -18.29 -6.60 -7.46
N ASP A 45 -18.15 -6.13 -8.70
CA ASP A 45 -17.76 -6.92 -9.87
C ASP A 45 -16.44 -7.66 -9.68
N LEU A 46 -15.45 -7.11 -8.96
CA LEU A 46 -14.19 -7.81 -8.73
C LEU A 46 -14.33 -8.96 -7.73
N LYS A 47 -15.13 -8.79 -6.66
CA LYS A 47 -15.43 -9.88 -5.71
C LYS A 47 -16.29 -10.95 -6.37
N ASP A 48 -17.31 -10.54 -7.10
CA ASP A 48 -18.21 -11.45 -7.81
C ASP A 48 -17.45 -12.24 -8.89
N ALA A 49 -16.52 -11.58 -9.59
CA ALA A 49 -15.66 -12.23 -10.57
C ALA A 49 -14.64 -13.19 -9.94
N LEU A 50 -14.29 -13.04 -8.66
CA LEU A 50 -13.45 -14.00 -7.93
C LEU A 50 -14.23 -15.20 -7.38
N ALA A 51 -15.53 -15.06 -7.13
CA ALA A 51 -16.34 -16.17 -6.66
C ALA A 51 -16.31 -17.33 -7.69
N PRO A 52 -16.10 -18.59 -7.26
CA PRO A 52 -16.31 -19.73 -8.14
C PRO A 52 -17.78 -19.80 -8.56
N ALA A 53 -18.05 -20.29 -9.77
CA ALA A 53 -19.42 -20.66 -10.11
C ALA A 53 -19.90 -21.81 -9.19
N PRO A 54 -21.21 -21.97 -8.96
CA PRO A 54 -21.72 -23.06 -8.13
C PRO A 54 -21.23 -24.43 -8.65
N GLY A 55 -20.45 -25.14 -7.82
CA GLY A 55 -19.89 -26.46 -8.17
C GLY A 55 -18.53 -26.43 -8.86
N GLU A 56 -17.94 -25.25 -9.09
CA GLU A 56 -16.58 -25.11 -9.61
C GLU A 56 -15.58 -24.83 -8.49
N GLU A 57 -14.37 -25.36 -8.63
CA GLU A 57 -13.22 -24.89 -7.87
C GLU A 57 -12.59 -23.72 -8.62
N SER A 58 -12.34 -22.61 -7.91
CA SER A 58 -11.59 -21.47 -8.47
C SER A 58 -10.24 -21.40 -7.78
N LEU A 59 -9.19 -21.47 -8.57
CA LEU A 59 -7.80 -21.35 -8.14
C LEU A 59 -7.34 -19.90 -8.34
N VAL A 60 -6.91 -19.23 -7.28
CA VAL A 60 -6.41 -17.86 -7.34
C VAL A 60 -4.90 -17.84 -7.16
N LEU A 61 -4.18 -17.38 -8.17
CA LEU A 61 -2.75 -17.10 -8.10
C LEU A 61 -2.52 -15.61 -7.84
N VAL A 62 -1.90 -15.26 -6.72
CA VAL A 62 -1.40 -13.89 -6.46
C VAL A 62 0.10 -13.88 -6.71
N LEU A 63 0.54 -13.25 -7.82
CA LEU A 63 1.93 -13.06 -8.14
C LEU A 63 2.36 -11.62 -7.82
N ALA A 64 3.27 -11.49 -6.85
CA ALA A 64 3.86 -10.22 -6.48
C ALA A 64 5.21 -9.99 -7.15
N LEU A 65 5.38 -8.82 -7.77
CA LEU A 65 6.62 -8.37 -8.40
C LEU A 65 7.25 -7.29 -7.52
N GLU A 66 8.46 -7.53 -7.01
CA GLU A 66 9.17 -6.54 -6.18
C GLU A 66 9.69 -5.37 -7.04
N GLY A 67 9.47 -4.14 -6.57
CA GLY A 67 10.10 -2.94 -7.10
C GLY A 67 9.59 -2.47 -8.47
N VAL A 68 8.44 -2.97 -8.94
CA VAL A 68 7.88 -2.58 -10.24
C VAL A 68 6.92 -1.40 -10.06
N PRO A 69 7.27 -0.17 -10.50
CA PRO A 69 6.37 0.97 -10.38
C PRO A 69 5.19 0.86 -11.35
N TYR A 70 4.09 1.53 -11.00
CA TYR A 70 2.87 1.57 -11.81
C TYR A 70 3.13 2.02 -13.25
N GLU A 71 3.88 3.11 -13.41
CA GLU A 71 4.13 3.75 -14.71
C GLU A 71 4.82 2.80 -15.69
N LEU A 72 5.77 2.01 -15.20
CA LEU A 72 6.47 1.02 -16.02
C LEU A 72 5.55 -0.13 -16.43
N MET A 73 4.71 -0.61 -15.51
CA MET A 73 3.75 -1.67 -15.85
C MET A 73 2.71 -1.17 -16.86
N GLN A 74 2.24 0.07 -16.71
CA GLN A 74 1.32 0.69 -17.66
C GLN A 74 1.95 0.88 -19.04
N GLU A 75 3.23 1.29 -19.10
CA GLU A 75 3.99 1.38 -20.34
C GLU A 75 4.08 0.02 -21.04
N LEU A 76 4.55 -1.03 -20.34
CA LEU A 76 4.69 -2.38 -20.89
C LEU A 76 3.36 -2.97 -21.37
N HIS A 77 2.27 -2.71 -20.64
CA HIS A 77 0.92 -3.15 -21.03
C HIS A 77 0.44 -2.43 -22.30
N THR A 78 0.67 -1.11 -22.40
CA THR A 78 0.34 -0.30 -23.59
C THR A 78 1.14 -0.77 -24.82
N GLU A 79 2.38 -1.22 -24.64
CA GLU A 79 3.22 -1.83 -25.68
C GLU A 79 2.73 -3.25 -26.10
N GLY A 80 1.71 -3.78 -25.44
CA GLY A 80 1.08 -5.07 -25.77
C GLY A 80 1.62 -6.26 -24.98
N THR A 81 2.34 -6.03 -23.88
CA THR A 81 2.70 -7.08 -22.90
C THR A 81 1.47 -7.42 -22.04
N LEU A 82 1.33 -8.68 -21.61
CA LEU A 82 0.20 -9.15 -20.78
C LEU A 82 -1.20 -8.90 -21.39
N LYS A 83 -1.42 -9.27 -22.66
CA LYS A 83 -2.71 -9.03 -23.35
C LYS A 83 -3.91 -9.73 -22.71
N SER A 84 -3.68 -10.82 -21.97
CA SER A 84 -4.74 -11.51 -21.22
C SER A 84 -5.21 -10.75 -19.98
N PHE A 85 -4.43 -9.77 -19.52
CA PHE A 85 -4.73 -8.96 -18.35
C PHE A 85 -5.45 -7.66 -18.71
N LYS A 86 -6.30 -7.23 -17.77
CA LYS A 86 -6.95 -5.92 -17.80
C LYS A 86 -5.94 -4.81 -17.49
N ASN A 87 -6.37 -3.57 -17.72
CA ASN A 87 -5.54 -2.40 -17.46
C ASN A 87 -5.07 -2.38 -15.99
N PRO A 88 -3.80 -2.02 -15.73
CA PRO A 88 -3.31 -1.88 -14.38
C PRO A 88 -3.98 -0.71 -13.66
N GLY A 89 -4.41 -0.97 -12.43
CA GLY A 89 -4.80 0.03 -11.43
C GLY A 89 -3.62 0.43 -10.55
N ARG A 90 -3.68 1.61 -9.92
CA ARG A 90 -2.64 2.07 -8.98
C ARG A 90 -2.84 1.44 -7.61
N LEU A 91 -1.89 0.63 -7.16
CA LEU A 91 -1.85 0.19 -5.78
C LEU A 91 -1.08 1.23 -4.97
N VAL A 92 -1.79 1.97 -4.10
CA VAL A 92 -1.17 2.94 -3.19
C VAL A 92 -0.47 2.16 -2.08
N GLY A 93 0.83 1.99 -2.23
CA GLY A 93 1.66 1.23 -1.32
C GLY A 93 1.60 1.74 0.12
N PRO A 94 1.92 0.90 1.10
CA PRO A 94 2.09 1.35 2.48
C PRO A 94 3.26 2.34 2.61
N PHE A 95 3.51 2.84 3.82
CA PHE A 95 4.73 3.57 4.11
C PHE A 95 5.54 2.77 5.15
N PRO A 96 6.81 2.41 4.86
CA PRO A 96 7.50 2.55 3.56
C PRO A 96 6.82 1.72 2.46
N PRO A 97 6.86 2.13 1.18
CA PRO A 97 6.28 1.34 0.09
C PRO A 97 7.21 0.16 -0.21
N LYS A 98 6.90 -0.99 0.39
CA LYS A 98 7.54 -2.28 0.19
C LYS A 98 6.50 -3.31 -0.24
N THR A 99 6.81 -4.14 -1.22
CA THR A 99 5.86 -5.14 -1.73
C THR A 99 5.47 -6.16 -0.65
N ALA A 100 6.43 -6.61 0.16
CA ALA A 100 6.16 -7.48 1.30
C ALA A 100 5.20 -6.85 2.34
N LEU A 101 5.32 -5.55 2.61
CA LEU A 101 4.40 -4.86 3.51
C LEU A 101 3.00 -4.68 2.88
N ALA A 102 2.93 -4.45 1.57
CA ALA A 102 1.66 -4.42 0.84
C ALA A 102 0.96 -5.80 0.93
N LEU A 103 1.69 -6.90 0.72
CA LEU A 103 1.15 -8.25 0.84
C LEU A 103 0.71 -8.58 2.26
N SER A 104 1.50 -8.23 3.28
CA SER A 104 1.10 -8.39 4.69
C SER A 104 -0.21 -7.68 5.01
N LYS A 105 -0.39 -6.45 4.50
CA LYS A 105 -1.65 -5.69 4.64
C LYS A 105 -2.80 -6.30 3.85
N MET A 106 -2.52 -6.84 2.66
CA MET A 106 -3.49 -7.54 1.84
C MET A 106 -3.99 -8.83 2.50
N PHE A 107 -3.10 -9.63 3.06
CA PHE A 107 -3.45 -10.89 3.72
C PHE A 107 -3.77 -10.73 5.22
N GLN A 108 -3.71 -9.50 5.75
CA GLN A 108 -3.95 -9.16 7.15
C GLN A 108 -3.14 -10.03 8.13
N THR A 109 -1.88 -10.35 7.81
CA THR A 109 -1.07 -11.32 8.58
C THR A 109 -0.54 -10.76 9.91
N GLY A 110 -0.92 -9.55 10.31
CA GLY A 110 -0.62 -8.94 11.62
C GLY A 110 0.83 -8.49 11.82
N GLU A 111 1.79 -9.22 11.24
CA GLU A 111 3.21 -8.88 11.19
C GLU A 111 3.61 -8.45 9.76
N LEU A 112 4.55 -7.50 9.65
CA LEU A 112 5.42 -7.35 8.48
C LEU A 112 5.79 -8.77 8.09
N ALA A 113 5.32 -9.33 6.98
CA ALA A 113 5.71 -10.68 6.60
C ALA A 113 7.22 -10.61 6.30
N PRO A 114 8.13 -11.00 7.22
CA PRO A 114 9.52 -10.94 6.91
C PRO A 114 9.79 -12.22 6.13
N GLU A 115 10.65 -12.10 5.13
CA GLU A 115 11.26 -13.18 4.38
C GLU A 115 10.43 -13.83 3.24
N PRO A 116 11.11 -14.12 2.11
CA PRO A 116 10.60 -14.93 1.01
C PRO A 116 10.01 -16.29 1.43
N GLU A 117 10.37 -16.78 2.61
CA GLU A 117 9.96 -18.07 3.18
C GLU A 117 8.45 -18.16 3.52
N LYS A 118 7.74 -17.02 3.51
CA LYS A 118 6.28 -16.97 3.77
C LYS A 118 5.41 -17.07 2.50
N TYR A 119 6.01 -17.18 1.31
CA TYR A 119 5.27 -17.38 0.06
C TYR A 119 5.18 -18.86 -0.28
N ASP A 120 4.09 -19.28 -0.94
CA ASP A 120 3.98 -20.66 -1.45
C ASP A 120 5.05 -20.95 -2.52
N TYR A 121 5.53 -19.88 -3.18
CA TYR A 121 6.59 -19.97 -4.18
C TYR A 121 7.45 -18.71 -4.30
N ILE A 122 8.77 -18.89 -4.38
CA ILE A 122 9.71 -17.83 -4.74
C ILE A 122 10.19 -18.08 -6.16
N VAL A 123 9.95 -17.12 -7.04
CA VAL A 123 10.35 -17.23 -8.44
C VAL A 123 11.86 -16.98 -8.57
N PRO A 124 12.66 -17.94 -9.06
CA PRO A 124 14.12 -17.81 -9.10
C PRO A 124 14.58 -16.70 -10.06
N PRO A 125 15.77 -16.09 -9.87
CA PRO A 125 16.27 -14.99 -10.69
C PRO A 125 16.31 -15.32 -12.19
N GLY A 126 16.86 -16.48 -12.56
CA GLY A 126 16.95 -16.99 -13.94
C GLY A 126 15.72 -17.80 -14.37
N PHE A 127 14.53 -17.23 -14.17
CA PHE A 127 13.26 -17.92 -14.35
C PHE A 127 13.16 -18.58 -15.73
N SER A 128 13.13 -19.90 -15.72
CA SER A 128 13.17 -20.76 -16.90
C SER A 128 11.85 -21.49 -17.09
N ARG A 129 11.68 -22.14 -18.24
CA ARG A 129 10.54 -23.05 -18.46
C ARG A 129 10.42 -24.16 -17.41
N ALA A 130 11.53 -24.60 -16.82
CA ALA A 130 11.50 -25.62 -15.77
C ALA A 130 10.91 -25.07 -14.46
N ASP A 131 11.25 -23.83 -14.11
CA ASP A 131 10.70 -23.14 -12.94
C ASP A 131 9.20 -22.84 -13.12
N PHE A 132 8.79 -22.48 -14.34
CA PHE A 132 7.38 -22.40 -14.70
C PHE A 132 6.64 -23.71 -14.49
N LYS A 133 7.25 -24.83 -14.90
CA LYS A 133 6.68 -26.16 -14.67
C LYS A 133 6.55 -26.46 -13.17
N ASP A 134 7.54 -26.11 -12.35
CA ASP A 134 7.48 -26.31 -10.89
C ASP A 134 6.39 -25.45 -10.25
N LEU A 135 6.29 -24.16 -10.62
CA LEU A 135 5.21 -23.28 -10.20
C LEU A 135 3.84 -23.88 -10.55
N LYS A 136 3.72 -24.39 -11.78
CA LYS A 136 2.53 -25.07 -12.26
C LYS A 136 2.20 -26.29 -11.39
N ASP A 137 3.14 -27.21 -11.24
CA ASP A 137 2.96 -28.45 -10.49
C ASP A 137 2.55 -28.17 -9.03
N ARG A 138 3.17 -27.16 -8.38
CA ARG A 138 2.81 -26.73 -7.02
C ARG A 138 1.42 -26.12 -6.94
N LEU A 139 1.07 -25.26 -7.89
CA LEU A 139 -0.25 -24.65 -7.98
C LEU A 139 -1.36 -25.72 -8.03
N PHE A 140 -1.13 -26.82 -8.74
CA PHE A 140 -2.05 -27.96 -8.83
C PHE A 140 -2.11 -28.86 -7.60
N LEU A 141 -1.10 -28.81 -6.74
CA LEU A 141 -1.00 -29.64 -5.54
C LEU A 141 -1.54 -28.96 -4.27
N HIS A 142 -1.90 -27.68 -4.32
CA HIS A 142 -2.30 -26.92 -3.14
C HIS A 142 -3.79 -27.12 -2.77
N PRO A 143 -4.10 -27.80 -1.64
CA PRO A 143 -5.46 -27.89 -1.14
C PRO A 143 -5.85 -26.56 -0.50
N GLY A 144 -6.63 -25.74 -1.19
CA GLY A 144 -7.06 -24.45 -0.64
C GLY A 144 -7.39 -23.36 -1.65
N ASN A 145 -7.30 -23.63 -2.96
CA ASN A 145 -7.81 -22.75 -4.01
C ASN A 145 -7.12 -21.37 -4.10
N ARG A 146 -6.01 -21.15 -3.38
CA ARG A 146 -5.26 -19.89 -3.36
C ARG A 146 -3.77 -20.16 -3.20
N PHE A 147 -2.97 -19.49 -4.03
CA PHE A 147 -1.53 -19.67 -4.10
C PHE A 147 -0.86 -18.31 -4.27
N SER A 148 0.17 -18.06 -3.47
CA SER A 148 0.95 -16.83 -3.49
C SER A 148 2.36 -17.11 -4.01
N ALA A 149 2.74 -16.36 -5.04
CA ALA A 149 4.08 -16.40 -5.62
C ALA A 149 4.72 -15.03 -5.52
N TYR A 150 6.04 -15.01 -5.32
CA TYR A 150 6.80 -13.77 -5.19
C TYR A 150 8.03 -13.81 -6.10
N LYS A 151 8.15 -12.82 -6.98
CA LYS A 151 9.32 -12.60 -7.83
C LYS A 151 10.07 -11.38 -7.34
N ARG A 152 11.32 -11.61 -6.93
CA ARG A 152 12.31 -10.56 -6.77
C ARG A 152 13.14 -10.45 -8.05
N PHE A 153 13.32 -9.24 -8.56
CA PHE A 153 14.27 -8.97 -9.63
C PHE A 153 15.65 -8.67 -9.02
N ALA A 154 16.71 -9.10 -9.70
CA ALA A 154 18.09 -8.92 -9.21
C ALA A 154 18.50 -7.44 -9.14
N THR A 155 17.92 -6.63 -10.02
CA THR A 155 17.97 -5.17 -10.02
C THR A 155 16.55 -4.65 -10.09
N GLU A 156 16.27 -3.50 -9.48
CA GLU A 156 15.00 -2.82 -9.77
C GLU A 156 14.85 -2.65 -11.28
N PRO A 157 13.63 -2.75 -11.83
CA PRO A 157 13.33 -2.57 -13.24
C PRO A 157 13.45 -1.09 -13.65
N SER A 158 14.48 -0.38 -13.19
CA SER A 158 14.81 0.96 -13.64
C SER A 158 15.92 0.91 -14.69
N GLY A 159 15.78 1.70 -15.75
CA GLY A 159 16.66 1.67 -16.90
C GLY A 159 16.32 0.61 -17.95
N VAL A 160 17.01 0.69 -19.09
CA VAL A 160 16.68 -0.07 -20.32
C VAL A 160 16.83 -1.58 -20.14
N GLU A 161 17.91 -2.02 -19.48
CA GLU A 161 18.18 -3.46 -19.29
C GLU A 161 17.16 -4.10 -18.34
N ALA A 162 16.78 -3.38 -17.29
CA ALA A 162 15.89 -3.91 -16.27
C ALA A 162 14.42 -3.88 -16.75
N LYS A 163 14.01 -2.85 -17.53
CA LYS A 163 12.76 -2.88 -18.30
C LYS A 163 12.71 -4.10 -19.23
N LYS A 164 13.79 -4.36 -19.98
CA LYS A 164 13.86 -5.52 -20.88
C LYS A 164 13.75 -6.85 -20.11
N ALA A 165 14.46 -7.00 -19.00
CA ALA A 165 14.38 -8.20 -18.18
C ALA A 165 12.96 -8.44 -17.62
N LEU A 166 12.27 -7.37 -17.19
CA LEU A 166 10.87 -7.43 -16.80
C LEU A 166 9.98 -7.83 -17.99
N GLN A 167 10.15 -7.22 -19.16
CA GLN A 167 9.39 -7.55 -20.36
C GLN A 167 9.57 -9.00 -20.80
N ASP A 168 10.81 -9.51 -20.76
CA ASP A 168 11.13 -10.90 -21.07
C ASP A 168 10.43 -11.84 -20.07
N PHE A 169 10.47 -11.53 -18.77
CA PHE A 169 9.75 -12.28 -17.74
C PHE A 169 8.23 -12.30 -18.00
N LEU A 170 7.62 -11.15 -18.26
CA LEU A 170 6.17 -11.03 -18.48
C LEU A 170 5.72 -11.74 -19.76
N THR A 171 6.57 -11.77 -20.79
CA THR A 171 6.29 -12.51 -22.04
C THR A 171 6.21 -14.01 -21.78
N HIS A 172 7.16 -14.55 -21.02
CA HIS A 172 7.10 -15.95 -20.61
C HIS A 172 5.93 -16.21 -19.66
N PHE A 173 5.62 -15.28 -18.76
CA PHE A 173 4.51 -15.40 -17.82
C PHE A 173 3.17 -15.46 -18.56
N GLU A 174 2.94 -14.58 -19.55
CA GLU A 174 1.75 -14.64 -20.42
C GLU A 174 1.62 -16.01 -21.10
N THR A 175 2.72 -16.59 -21.58
CA THR A 175 2.71 -17.94 -22.19
C THR A 175 2.23 -18.99 -21.18
N PHE A 176 2.74 -18.95 -19.94
CA PHE A 176 2.26 -19.80 -18.86
C PHE A 176 0.77 -19.60 -18.57
N VAL A 177 0.28 -18.35 -18.51
CA VAL A 177 -1.15 -18.09 -18.28
C VAL A 177 -2.01 -18.74 -19.36
N GLN A 178 -1.59 -18.65 -20.63
CA GLN A 178 -2.32 -19.29 -21.73
C GLN A 178 -2.31 -20.82 -21.63
N GLU A 179 -1.16 -21.44 -21.31
CA GLU A 179 -1.04 -22.89 -21.13
C GLU A 179 -1.86 -23.38 -19.92
N ALA A 180 -1.74 -22.70 -18.78
CA ALA A 180 -2.48 -23.06 -17.56
C ALA A 180 -4.00 -22.95 -17.76
N ARG A 181 -4.47 -21.96 -18.54
CA ARG A 181 -5.90 -21.82 -18.89
C ARG A 181 -6.41 -22.91 -19.82
N GLN A 182 -5.57 -23.48 -20.68
CA GLN A 182 -5.95 -24.64 -21.49
C GLN A 182 -6.17 -25.88 -20.61
N GLU A 183 -5.42 -26.00 -19.53
CA GLU A 183 -5.54 -27.11 -18.56
C GLU A 183 -6.66 -26.87 -17.52
N LEU A 184 -6.92 -25.61 -17.14
CA LEU A 184 -7.91 -25.19 -16.16
C LEU A 184 -8.87 -24.10 -16.70
N PRO A 185 -9.71 -24.41 -17.70
CA PRO A 185 -10.59 -23.42 -18.29
C PRO A 185 -11.61 -22.90 -17.26
N GLY A 186 -11.58 -21.59 -16.99
CA GLY A 186 -12.51 -20.91 -16.07
C GLY A 186 -12.15 -21.00 -14.57
N SER A 187 -11.32 -21.97 -14.18
CA SER A 187 -10.94 -22.17 -12.77
C SER A 187 -9.80 -21.27 -12.32
N LEU A 188 -8.80 -20.99 -13.17
CA LEU A 188 -7.63 -20.19 -12.79
C LEU A 188 -7.89 -18.68 -12.94
N LYS A 189 -7.70 -17.94 -11.84
CA LYS A 189 -7.76 -16.48 -11.75
C LYS A 189 -6.42 -15.96 -11.26
N ILE A 190 -5.89 -14.93 -11.91
CA ILE A 190 -4.54 -14.44 -11.64
C ILE A 190 -4.60 -12.96 -11.27
N ILE A 191 -3.94 -12.63 -10.17
CA ILE A 191 -3.70 -11.27 -9.71
C ILE A 191 -2.20 -11.03 -9.80
N LEU A 192 -1.81 -9.99 -10.54
CA LEU A 192 -0.43 -9.51 -10.61
C LEU A 192 -0.35 -8.17 -9.90
N MET A 193 0.66 -7.98 -9.04
CA MET A 193 0.78 -6.74 -8.28
C MET A 193 2.21 -6.36 -7.91
N SER A 194 2.38 -5.11 -7.51
CA SER A 194 3.58 -4.62 -6.81
C SER A 194 3.18 -3.60 -5.74
N GLY A 195 3.92 -3.50 -4.63
CA GLY A 195 3.62 -2.56 -3.55
C GLY A 195 4.23 -1.17 -3.72
N GLY A 196 5.01 -0.98 -4.78
CA GLY A 196 5.77 0.24 -5.06
C GLY A 196 7.00 -0.09 -5.90
N GLY A 197 7.66 0.93 -6.41
CA GLY A 197 8.94 0.79 -7.10
C GLY A 197 9.73 2.07 -6.98
N SER A 198 11.05 1.98 -7.16
CA SER A 198 11.92 3.13 -7.21
C SER A 198 12.53 3.27 -8.61
N PRO A 199 12.37 4.43 -9.27
CA PRO A 199 13.10 4.71 -10.48
C PRO A 199 14.50 5.22 -10.13
N ASP A 200 15.52 4.41 -10.43
CA ASP A 200 16.92 4.79 -10.76
C ASP A 200 17.81 5.38 -9.64
N PRO A 201 19.15 5.38 -9.82
CA PRO A 201 20.12 5.46 -8.73
C PRO A 201 20.06 6.80 -8.00
N ALA A 202 20.02 6.69 -6.69
CA ALA A 202 19.85 7.81 -5.79
C ALA A 202 21.18 8.31 -5.23
N GLN A 203 21.26 9.63 -5.01
CA GLN A 203 22.28 10.23 -4.16
C GLN A 203 22.14 9.72 -2.73
N ARG A 204 23.26 9.56 -2.03
CA ARG A 204 23.24 8.98 -0.68
C ARG A 204 23.17 10.03 0.41
N VAL A 205 22.30 9.77 1.38
CA VAL A 205 22.21 10.53 2.62
C VAL A 205 22.78 9.69 3.76
N ASP A 206 23.87 10.15 4.37
CA ASP A 206 24.47 9.49 5.53
C ASP A 206 23.77 9.92 6.84
N LEU A 207 22.60 9.32 7.09
CA LEU A 207 21.81 9.59 8.30
C LEU A 207 22.55 9.14 9.57
N ALA A 208 23.15 7.95 9.54
CA ALA A 208 23.82 7.37 10.69
C ALA A 208 25.11 8.13 11.07
N GLY A 209 25.93 8.49 10.08
CA GLY A 209 27.11 9.33 10.29
C GLY A 209 26.74 10.72 10.78
N THR A 210 25.68 11.34 10.25
CA THR A 210 25.18 12.63 10.75
C THR A 210 24.80 12.57 12.23
N LEU A 211 24.04 11.55 12.64
CA LEU A 211 23.65 11.36 14.04
C LEU A 211 24.86 11.09 14.94
N THR A 212 25.81 10.29 14.46
CA THR A 212 27.05 10.00 15.18
C THR A 212 27.90 11.26 15.39
N LEU A 213 28.04 12.10 14.36
CA LEU A 213 28.72 13.39 14.46
C LEU A 213 28.03 14.36 15.42
N ALA A 214 26.72 14.22 15.61
CA ALA A 214 25.94 15.01 16.57
C ALA A 214 25.95 14.43 18.00
N GLY A 215 26.71 13.35 18.25
CA GLY A 215 26.90 12.75 19.58
C GLY A 215 25.95 11.60 19.90
N TYR A 216 25.08 11.19 18.98
CA TYR A 216 24.24 10.00 19.19
C TYR A 216 25.02 8.72 18.92
N ARG A 217 24.74 7.65 19.67
CA ARG A 217 25.43 6.37 19.52
C ARG A 217 24.54 5.37 18.79
N ASN A 218 25.04 4.83 17.68
CA ASN A 218 24.37 3.73 17.01
C ASN A 218 24.62 2.43 17.81
N THR A 219 23.57 1.85 18.39
CA THR A 219 23.65 0.63 19.19
C THR A 219 23.32 -0.63 18.39
N ALA A 220 23.07 -0.51 17.09
CA ALA A 220 23.06 -1.68 16.22
C ALA A 220 24.48 -2.26 16.22
N ALA A 221 24.65 -3.46 16.77
CA ALA A 221 25.92 -4.15 16.70
C ALA A 221 26.37 -4.22 15.23
N PRO A 222 27.65 -3.94 14.90
CA PRO A 222 28.13 -4.21 13.56
C PRO A 222 27.96 -5.71 13.31
N LEU A 223 27.08 -6.09 12.39
CA LEU A 223 27.05 -7.43 11.82
C LEU A 223 28.34 -7.62 11.01
N LEU A 224 29.46 -7.87 11.70
CA LEU A 224 30.58 -8.59 11.11
C LEU A 224 30.08 -10.01 10.89
N VAL A 225 29.57 -10.30 9.70
CA VAL A 225 29.40 -11.67 9.22
C VAL A 225 30.74 -12.08 8.60
N PRO A 226 31.52 -13.00 9.21
CA PRO A 226 32.56 -13.69 8.45
C PRO A 226 31.87 -14.50 7.36
N GLN A 227 32.40 -14.46 6.15
CA GLN A 227 31.95 -15.32 5.05
C GLN A 227 31.91 -16.79 5.51
N ALA A 228 30.80 -17.44 5.14
CA ALA A 228 30.52 -18.87 5.22
C ALA A 228 30.18 -19.48 6.60
N LEU A 229 28.88 -19.74 6.82
CA LEU A 229 28.33 -20.96 7.43
C LEU A 229 26.81 -21.06 7.13
N PRO A 230 26.24 -22.28 7.08
CA PRO A 230 24.97 -22.59 6.42
C PRO A 230 23.72 -22.16 7.20
N SER A 231 22.64 -21.98 6.44
CA SER A 231 21.34 -21.34 6.71
C SER A 231 20.47 -21.92 7.83
N SER A 232 21.03 -22.57 8.83
CA SER A 232 20.29 -23.18 9.93
C SER A 232 20.87 -22.74 11.27
N LEU A 233 20.72 -21.45 11.62
CA LEU A 233 20.78 -20.86 12.97
C LEU A 233 21.01 -19.34 12.83
N SER A 234 19.95 -18.60 12.51
CA SER A 234 19.93 -17.15 12.68
C SER A 234 18.61 -16.74 13.32
N THR A 235 18.40 -17.18 14.57
CA THR A 235 17.65 -16.37 15.51
C THR A 235 18.56 -15.23 15.93
N ALA A 236 18.66 -14.18 15.12
CA ALA A 236 19.22 -12.91 15.55
C ALA A 236 18.32 -12.41 16.69
N LYS A 237 18.76 -12.68 17.92
CA LYS A 237 18.17 -12.19 19.15
C LYS A 237 18.00 -10.67 19.00
N GLY A 238 16.74 -10.23 19.03
CA GLY A 238 16.35 -8.86 18.70
C GLY A 238 17.15 -7.82 19.47
N ALA A 239 17.49 -6.72 18.80
CA ALA A 239 18.05 -5.56 19.47
C ALA A 239 17.00 -5.03 20.47
N ASP A 240 17.26 -5.17 21.76
CA ASP A 240 16.50 -4.49 22.81
C ASP A 240 16.43 -2.99 22.51
N ALA A 241 15.41 -2.31 23.05
CA ALA A 241 15.28 -0.86 22.89
C ALA A 241 16.60 -0.17 23.30
N PRO A 242 17.06 0.86 22.57
CA PRO A 242 18.25 1.62 22.95
C PRO A 242 18.12 2.08 24.42
N ALA A 243 19.06 1.63 25.26
CA ALA A 243 18.95 1.74 26.72
C ALA A 243 19.34 3.13 27.24
N GLY A 244 20.12 3.91 26.49
CA GLY A 244 20.52 5.27 26.82
C GLY A 244 19.76 6.34 26.03
N SER A 245 19.63 7.53 26.63
CA SER A 245 19.06 8.73 25.99
C SER A 245 19.91 9.32 24.86
N GLU A 246 20.97 8.66 24.42
CA GLU A 246 21.77 9.06 23.26
C GLU A 246 21.80 7.95 22.20
N ASP A 247 21.16 6.83 22.48
CA ASP A 247 21.26 5.63 21.67
C ASP A 247 20.18 5.63 20.58
N PHE A 248 20.55 5.12 19.41
CA PHE A 248 19.61 4.85 18.32
C PHE A 248 19.97 3.56 17.60
N THR A 249 18.96 2.95 16.98
CA THR A 249 19.15 1.91 15.98
C THR A 249 18.49 2.37 14.69
N ILE A 250 19.21 2.25 13.58
CA ILE A 250 18.69 2.41 12.22
C ILE A 250 18.37 1.02 11.67
N ASP A 251 17.20 0.86 11.03
CA ASP A 251 16.91 -0.38 10.31
C ASP A 251 17.98 -0.55 9.21
N PRO A 252 18.81 -1.61 9.25
CA PRO A 252 19.91 -1.80 8.30
C PRO A 252 19.45 -2.17 6.89
N GLY A 253 18.14 -2.14 6.60
CA GLY A 253 17.57 -2.45 5.29
C GLY A 253 18.33 -1.82 4.12
N GLY A 254 18.25 -2.49 2.97
CA GLY A 254 18.87 -2.03 1.73
C GLY A 254 18.51 -0.59 1.36
N ALA A 255 19.29 -0.01 0.45
CA ALA A 255 19.16 1.35 -0.05
C ALA A 255 17.68 1.82 -0.16
N SER A 256 17.22 2.72 0.70
CA SER A 256 15.80 3.10 0.75
C SER A 256 15.59 4.61 0.76
N GLY A 257 14.53 5.05 0.06
CA GLY A 257 13.97 6.40 0.12
C GLY A 257 13.24 6.70 1.44
N SER A 258 13.07 5.73 2.34
CA SER A 258 12.60 6.00 3.69
C SER A 258 13.27 5.10 4.73
N VAL A 259 13.56 5.67 5.90
CA VAL A 259 14.37 5.01 6.92
C VAL A 259 13.65 5.03 8.26
N ALA A 260 13.53 3.85 8.87
CA ALA A 260 13.07 3.68 10.23
C ALA A 260 14.24 3.89 11.20
N LEU A 261 14.00 4.71 12.21
CA LEU A 261 14.88 4.85 13.36
C LEU A 261 14.11 4.54 14.64
N ARG A 262 14.81 3.90 15.57
CA ARG A 262 14.33 3.68 16.93
C ARG A 262 15.29 4.35 17.90
N THR A 263 14.72 5.12 18.81
CA THR A 263 15.40 5.83 19.90
C THR A 263 14.39 6.05 21.02
N ASP A 264 14.78 6.70 22.12
CA ASP A 264 13.83 7.16 23.13
C ASP A 264 12.83 8.19 22.53
N ALA A 265 11.58 8.16 23.00
CA ALA A 265 10.53 9.03 22.49
C ALA A 265 10.84 10.54 22.65
N GLN A 266 11.60 10.92 23.68
CA GLN A 266 12.04 12.31 23.88
C GLN A 266 13.08 12.73 22.84
N ASN A 267 13.91 11.81 22.37
CA ASN A 267 14.97 12.05 21.39
C ASN A 267 14.47 12.16 19.96
N ALA A 268 13.41 11.43 19.61
CA ALA A 268 12.90 11.37 18.25
C ALA A 268 12.70 12.78 17.64
N LYS A 269 12.20 13.72 18.46
CA LYS A 269 12.06 15.14 18.08
C LYS A 269 13.40 15.81 17.75
N PHE A 270 14.41 15.64 18.60
CA PHE A 270 15.72 16.27 18.42
C PHE A 270 16.44 15.71 17.19
N MET A 271 16.37 14.39 16.98
CA MET A 271 16.87 13.75 15.77
C MET A 271 16.16 14.27 14.52
N CYS A 272 14.82 14.41 14.53
CA CYS A 272 14.10 15.02 13.40
C CYS A 272 14.57 16.45 13.11
N LEU A 273 14.80 17.25 14.15
CA LEU A 273 15.22 18.65 13.99
C LEU A 273 16.60 18.76 13.34
N LEU A 274 17.49 17.80 13.59
CA LEU A 274 18.79 17.67 12.96
C LEU A 274 18.66 17.16 11.52
N LEU A 275 18.04 15.99 11.33
CA LEU A 275 17.99 15.27 10.05
C LEU A 275 17.24 16.04 8.97
N ARG A 276 16.18 16.78 9.31
CA ARG A 276 15.40 17.58 8.33
C ARG A 276 16.20 18.66 7.61
N ARG A 277 17.43 18.96 8.06
CA ARG A 277 18.32 19.96 7.47
C ARG A 277 19.27 19.35 6.44
N LEU A 278 19.40 18.04 6.41
CA LEU A 278 20.25 17.35 5.45
C LEU A 278 19.69 17.52 4.04
N GLU A 279 20.60 17.71 3.08
CA GLU A 279 20.26 17.54 1.69
C GLU A 279 19.76 16.11 1.45
N GLY A 280 18.76 15.95 0.60
CA GLY A 280 18.11 14.67 0.36
C GLY A 280 17.02 14.27 1.34
N VAL A 281 16.92 14.87 2.54
CA VAL A 281 15.78 14.63 3.44
C VAL A 281 14.59 15.49 3.02
N ASP A 282 13.44 14.87 2.79
CA ASP A 282 12.19 15.58 2.49
C ASP A 282 11.52 16.02 3.80
N PHE A 283 11.19 15.06 4.65
CA PHE A 283 10.69 15.32 6.00
C PHE A 283 10.98 14.15 6.95
N CYS A 284 10.92 14.45 8.24
CA CYS A 284 10.97 13.48 9.32
C CYS A 284 9.61 13.44 10.02
N VAL A 285 9.18 12.27 10.48
CA VAL A 285 7.94 12.09 11.24
C VAL A 285 8.17 11.30 12.52
N TYR A 286 7.63 11.77 13.63
CA TYR A 286 7.71 11.11 14.93
C TYR A 286 6.40 11.24 15.69
N ARG A 287 6.17 10.36 16.67
CA ARG A 287 4.97 10.38 17.51
C ARG A 287 5.26 11.06 18.85
N GLN A 288 4.43 12.03 19.24
CA GLN A 288 4.50 12.67 20.56
C GLN A 288 3.12 13.20 20.99
N GLY A 289 2.70 12.88 22.22
CA GLY A 289 1.45 13.39 22.80
C GLY A 289 0.22 12.96 22.00
N GLY A 290 0.16 11.70 21.55
CA GLY A 290 -0.93 11.17 20.75
C GLY A 290 -0.98 11.63 19.29
N ARG A 291 -0.09 12.54 18.87
CA ARG A 291 -0.01 13.08 17.50
C ARG A 291 1.23 12.58 16.76
N LEU A 292 1.16 12.58 15.44
CA LEU A 292 2.36 12.55 14.60
C LEU A 292 2.79 13.98 14.30
N HIS A 293 4.07 14.26 14.44
CA HIS A 293 4.67 15.54 14.10
C HIS A 293 5.53 15.34 12.86
N ILE A 294 5.32 16.18 11.85
CA ILE A 294 6.04 16.14 10.58
C ILE A 294 6.89 17.40 10.49
N LEU A 295 8.19 17.22 10.27
CA LEU A 295 9.16 18.30 10.17
C LEU A 295 9.94 18.19 8.86
N SER A 296 9.87 19.22 8.03
CA SER A 296 10.77 19.40 6.87
C SER A 296 11.73 20.56 7.11
N SER A 297 12.63 20.82 6.16
CA SER A 297 13.52 21.98 6.19
C SER A 297 12.75 23.31 6.25
N GLY A 298 11.64 23.40 5.50
CA GLY A 298 10.82 24.61 5.38
C GLY A 298 9.54 24.64 6.23
N GLY A 299 9.14 23.51 6.82
CA GLY A 299 7.83 23.41 7.46
C GLY A 299 7.72 22.48 8.66
N ALA A 300 6.58 22.59 9.33
CA ALA A 300 6.17 21.79 10.46
C ALA A 300 4.64 21.62 10.44
N ALA A 301 4.18 20.41 10.64
CA ALA A 301 2.77 20.06 10.74
C ALA A 301 2.56 18.97 11.78
N TRP A 302 1.31 18.69 12.10
CA TRP A 302 0.95 17.49 12.85
C TRP A 302 -0.31 16.82 12.30
N VAL A 303 -0.41 15.53 12.58
CA VAL A 303 -1.56 14.68 12.29
C VAL A 303 -2.09 14.14 13.61
N GLU A 304 -3.40 14.14 13.76
CA GLU A 304 -4.13 13.54 14.86
C GLU A 304 -5.17 12.57 14.31
N ARG A 305 -5.45 11.50 15.06
CA ARG A 305 -6.45 10.52 14.71
C ARG A 305 -7.40 10.30 15.89
N SER A 306 -8.69 10.26 15.60
CA SER A 306 -9.76 9.92 16.53
C SER A 306 -10.65 8.86 15.87
N GLY A 307 -10.56 7.61 16.32
CA GLY A 307 -11.20 6.47 15.64
C GLY A 307 -10.67 6.30 14.21
N GLU A 308 -11.55 6.35 13.22
CA GLU A 308 -11.22 6.30 11.78
C GLU A 308 -11.14 7.69 11.13
N ARG A 309 -11.08 8.74 11.94
CA ARG A 309 -11.06 10.13 11.47
C ARG A 309 -9.69 10.73 11.68
N TYR A 310 -9.25 11.54 10.72
CA TYR A 310 -7.97 12.23 10.78
C TYR A 310 -8.15 13.74 10.74
N ARG A 311 -7.22 14.42 11.40
CA ARG A 311 -7.04 15.86 11.34
C ARG A 311 -5.60 16.17 10.99
N TYR A 312 -5.41 17.08 10.04
CA TYR A 312 -4.11 17.61 9.64
C TYR A 312 -4.06 19.11 9.91
N ALA A 313 -2.97 19.58 10.53
CA ALA A 313 -2.73 21.00 10.69
C ALA A 313 -1.28 21.38 10.43
N ALA A 314 -1.08 22.22 9.43
CA ALA A 314 0.18 22.90 9.17
C ALA A 314 0.40 24.02 10.20
N ARG A 315 1.57 24.03 10.86
CA ARG A 315 1.96 25.09 11.83
C ARG A 315 2.85 26.14 11.20
N LYS A 316 3.78 25.73 10.35
CA LYS A 316 4.69 26.58 9.59
C LYS A 316 4.95 25.92 8.25
N GLY A 317 4.86 26.66 7.15
CA GLY A 317 4.91 26.05 5.82
C GLY A 317 3.85 24.95 5.68
N ASP A 318 4.10 23.97 4.82
CA ASP A 318 3.20 22.82 4.62
C ASP A 318 4.01 21.61 4.14
N PRO A 319 4.59 20.82 5.06
CA PRO A 319 5.50 19.73 4.68
C PRO A 319 4.80 18.61 3.90
N LEU A 320 3.47 18.46 4.01
CA LEU A 320 2.71 17.45 3.28
C LEU A 320 1.92 18.04 2.10
N ARG A 321 2.03 19.35 1.84
CA ARG A 321 1.32 20.05 0.76
C ARG A 321 -0.20 19.89 0.80
N LEU A 322 -0.78 19.67 1.98
CA LEU A 322 -2.20 19.40 2.17
C LEU A 322 -3.07 20.65 2.37
N GLY A 323 -2.50 21.85 2.47
CA GLY A 323 -3.22 23.10 2.66
C GLY A 323 -4.34 23.34 1.63
N PRO A 324 -4.09 23.18 0.32
CA PRO A 324 -5.13 23.25 -0.69
C PRO A 324 -6.22 22.18 -0.52
N VAL A 325 -5.83 20.95 -0.15
CA VAL A 325 -6.76 19.84 0.09
C VAL A 325 -7.67 20.14 1.27
N VAL A 326 -7.11 20.55 2.41
CA VAL A 326 -7.86 20.95 3.62
C VAL A 326 -8.83 22.08 3.29
N SER A 327 -8.39 23.07 2.51
CA SER A 327 -9.24 24.20 2.11
C SER A 327 -10.43 23.73 1.26
N ALA A 328 -10.20 22.83 0.30
CA ALA A 328 -11.25 22.25 -0.52
C ALA A 328 -12.23 21.38 0.29
N MET A 329 -11.72 20.51 1.18
CA MET A 329 -12.54 19.68 2.05
C MET A 329 -13.41 20.52 3.01
N ARG A 330 -12.89 21.65 3.50
CA ARG A 330 -13.67 22.58 4.34
C ARG A 330 -14.82 23.22 3.56
N LEU A 331 -14.56 23.69 2.33
CA LEU A 331 -15.60 24.22 1.46
C LEU A 331 -16.64 23.15 1.08
N GLY A 332 -16.21 21.91 0.89
CA GLY A 332 -17.07 20.75 0.63
C GLY A 332 -17.82 20.21 1.86
N GLN A 333 -17.61 20.79 3.04
CA GLN A 333 -18.18 20.33 4.31
C GLN A 333 -17.84 18.85 4.62
N GLU A 334 -16.66 18.41 4.21
CA GLU A 334 -16.13 17.07 4.50
C GLU A 334 -15.35 17.05 5.84
N LEU A 335 -14.91 18.23 6.29
CA LEU A 335 -14.33 18.45 7.63
C LEU A 335 -15.43 18.89 8.62
N ASP A 336 -15.39 18.37 9.84
CA ASP A 336 -16.25 18.84 10.93
C ASP A 336 -15.75 20.13 11.59
N GLN A 337 -16.42 20.55 12.67
CA GLN A 337 -16.10 21.78 13.41
C GLN A 337 -14.72 21.74 14.07
N GLU A 338 -14.14 20.57 14.26
CA GLU A 338 -12.81 20.38 14.84
C GLU A 338 -11.73 20.08 13.77
N ASP A 339 -12.07 20.23 12.49
CA ASP A 339 -11.25 19.89 11.32
C ASP A 339 -10.92 18.39 11.19
N PHE A 340 -11.80 17.50 11.66
CA PHE A 340 -11.71 16.05 11.39
C PHE A 340 -12.55 15.66 10.18
N ALA A 341 -11.98 14.80 9.33
CA ALA A 341 -12.69 14.10 8.26
C ALA A 341 -12.48 12.59 8.36
N GLY A 342 -13.40 11.81 7.80
CA GLY A 342 -13.27 10.35 7.76
C GLY A 342 -12.11 9.91 6.88
N ASP A 343 -11.57 8.72 7.14
CA ASP A 343 -10.53 8.09 6.32
C ASP A 343 -10.91 8.04 4.82
N ALA A 344 -12.17 7.70 4.54
CA ALA A 344 -12.78 7.71 3.21
C ALA A 344 -12.71 9.08 2.51
N ASP A 345 -13.00 10.17 3.22
CA ASP A 345 -12.95 11.52 2.66
C ASP A 345 -11.50 11.92 2.38
N TRP A 346 -10.57 11.59 3.28
CA TRP A 346 -9.15 11.79 3.05
C TRP A 346 -8.63 11.00 1.85
N TRP A 347 -8.98 9.72 1.74
CA TRP A 347 -8.63 8.87 0.60
C TRP A 347 -9.09 9.48 -0.72
N LYS A 348 -10.38 9.83 -0.81
CA LYS A 348 -10.97 10.46 -2.00
C LYS A 348 -10.18 11.68 -2.45
N ASN A 349 -9.79 12.53 -1.50
CA ASN A 349 -9.10 13.80 -1.78
C ASN A 349 -7.59 13.67 -1.95
N THR A 350 -6.97 12.56 -1.54
CA THR A 350 -5.50 12.42 -1.50
C THR A 350 -4.94 11.20 -2.23
N LYS A 351 -5.77 10.30 -2.78
CA LYS A 351 -5.28 9.12 -3.53
C LYS A 351 -4.43 9.46 -4.75
N ASN A 352 -4.62 10.64 -5.36
CA ASN A 352 -3.82 11.16 -6.48
C ASN A 352 -2.94 12.38 -6.10
N HIS A 353 -2.74 12.62 -4.80
CA HIS A 353 -1.94 13.74 -4.34
C HIS A 353 -0.44 13.48 -4.57
N PHE A 354 0.39 14.52 -4.47
CA PHE A 354 1.85 14.38 -4.59
C PHE A 354 2.41 13.35 -3.61
N TYR A 355 1.87 13.34 -2.39
CA TYR A 355 2.00 12.26 -1.42
C TYR A 355 0.65 11.53 -1.36
N PRO A 356 0.51 10.34 -1.98
CA PRO A 356 -0.76 9.63 -2.00
C PRO A 356 -1.14 9.14 -0.60
N ASP A 357 -2.39 9.37 -0.21
CA ASP A 357 -2.98 8.90 1.06
C ASP A 357 -2.07 9.10 2.30
N PRO A 358 -1.53 10.30 2.50
CA PRO A 358 -0.37 10.48 3.37
C PRO A 358 -0.72 10.29 4.86
N LEU A 359 -1.94 10.63 5.27
CA LEU A 359 -2.34 10.55 6.68
C LEU A 359 -2.47 9.08 7.14
N HIS A 360 -3.19 8.27 6.38
CA HIS A 360 -3.38 6.85 6.67
C HIS A 360 -2.06 6.08 6.61
N ARG A 361 -1.23 6.35 5.59
CA ARG A 361 0.08 5.70 5.42
C ARG A 361 1.04 6.04 6.56
N LEU A 362 1.21 7.32 6.90
CA LEU A 362 2.08 7.74 8.00
C LEU A 362 1.58 7.24 9.36
N TRP A 363 0.27 7.23 9.58
CA TRP A 363 -0.32 6.72 10.83
C TRP A 363 -0.12 5.22 11.00
N SER A 364 -0.25 4.46 9.91
CA SER A 364 0.01 3.02 9.91
C SER A 364 1.48 2.69 10.13
N ALA A 365 2.39 3.54 9.65
CA ALA A 365 3.84 3.32 9.74
C ALA A 365 4.42 3.59 11.14
N LEU A 366 3.74 4.40 11.96
CA LEU A 366 4.14 4.75 13.33
C LEU A 366 3.02 4.36 14.31
N PRO A 367 2.83 3.06 14.61
CA PRO A 367 1.89 2.64 15.64
C PRO A 367 2.30 3.23 17.01
N PRO A 368 1.39 3.22 18.01
CA PRO A 368 1.76 3.50 19.39
C PRO A 368 2.96 2.65 19.82
N VAL A 369 3.87 3.22 20.60
CA VAL A 369 5.16 2.61 20.92
C VAL A 369 4.96 1.25 21.61
N GLY A 370 5.32 0.18 20.89
CA GLY A 370 5.60 -1.17 21.41
C GLY A 370 7.07 -1.53 21.18
N GLY A 371 7.58 -2.58 21.81
CA GLY A 371 9.04 -2.84 21.95
C GLY A 371 9.88 -2.85 20.66
N HIS A 372 9.27 -3.14 19.50
CA HIS A 372 9.96 -3.20 18.20
C HIS A 372 9.47 -2.17 17.17
N SER A 373 8.60 -1.23 17.55
CA SER A 373 8.10 -0.22 16.62
C SER A 373 9.11 0.91 16.40
N PRO A 374 9.23 1.44 15.16
CA PRO A 374 10.01 2.64 14.92
C PRO A 374 9.43 3.81 15.71
N THR A 375 10.30 4.66 16.25
CA THR A 375 9.89 5.90 16.94
C THR A 375 9.93 7.12 16.01
N LEU A 376 10.62 6.98 14.88
CA LEU A 376 10.86 8.00 13.88
C LEU A 376 10.96 7.36 12.49
N TRP A 377 10.33 7.97 11.49
CA TRP A 377 10.66 7.74 10.07
C TRP A 377 11.25 8.99 9.43
N VAL A 378 12.25 8.78 8.57
CA VAL A 378 12.80 9.80 7.69
C VAL A 378 12.36 9.47 6.27
N SER A 379 11.64 10.37 5.62
CA SER A 379 11.36 10.30 4.19
C SER A 379 12.41 11.11 3.45
N LEU A 380 13.02 10.51 2.44
CA LEU A 380 13.95 11.16 1.55
C LEU A 380 13.20 11.77 0.35
N LYS A 381 13.88 12.65 -0.36
CA LYS A 381 13.42 13.23 -1.62
C LYS A 381 13.60 12.21 -2.74
N ASP A 382 12.80 12.35 -3.80
CA ASP A 382 13.02 11.62 -5.04
C ASP A 382 14.49 11.77 -5.50
N GLY A 383 15.12 10.65 -5.83
CA GLY A 383 16.53 10.60 -6.22
C GLY A 383 17.52 10.57 -5.04
N PHE A 384 17.05 10.36 -3.81
CA PHE A 384 17.90 10.11 -2.64
C PHE A 384 17.60 8.77 -1.94
N GLU A 385 18.63 8.17 -1.37
CA GLU A 385 18.59 6.89 -0.65
C GLU A 385 19.48 6.95 0.60
N SER A 386 19.24 6.04 1.53
CA SER A 386 20.13 5.77 2.67
C SER A 386 20.30 4.26 2.83
N GLY A 387 21.47 3.82 3.31
CA GLY A 387 21.81 2.40 3.48
C GLY A 387 22.88 1.91 2.51
N ALA A 388 23.28 0.64 2.65
CA ALA A 388 24.25 0.01 1.76
C ALA A 388 23.61 -0.35 0.41
N SER A 389 24.36 -0.17 -0.69
CA SER A 389 24.03 -0.75 -2.00
C SER A 389 24.33 -2.23 -1.94
N GLY A 390 23.36 -3.09 -2.23
CA GLY A 390 23.65 -4.50 -2.45
C GLY A 390 22.51 -5.46 -2.20
N ASP A 391 21.60 -5.14 -1.27
CA ASP A 391 20.62 -6.13 -0.79
C ASP A 391 19.30 -6.14 -1.59
N GLY A 392 19.18 -5.30 -2.62
CA GLY A 392 18.03 -5.29 -3.54
C GLY A 392 16.67 -4.91 -2.92
N GLN A 393 16.58 -4.72 -1.60
CA GLN A 393 15.41 -4.12 -0.96
C GLN A 393 15.53 -2.60 -1.07
N ILE A 394 14.92 -2.05 -2.11
CA ILE A 394 14.76 -0.61 -2.24
C ILE A 394 13.35 -0.24 -1.78
N GLY A 395 13.24 0.37 -0.60
CA GLY A 395 11.98 0.94 -0.13
C GLY A 395 11.83 2.35 -0.71
N GLY A 396 10.65 2.71 -1.21
CA GLY A 396 10.40 4.07 -1.68
C GLY A 396 10.20 5.11 -0.56
N ASP A 397 9.77 6.30 -0.94
CA ASP A 397 9.40 7.39 -0.03
C ASP A 397 7.88 7.63 -0.06
N LEU A 398 7.40 8.76 0.46
CA LEU A 398 5.96 9.07 0.45
C LEU A 398 5.47 9.63 -0.90
N SER A 399 6.37 9.99 -1.83
CA SER A 399 6.05 10.59 -3.13
C SER A 399 5.24 9.64 -4.00
N ARG A 400 4.41 10.19 -4.86
CA ARG A 400 3.57 9.40 -5.78
C ARG A 400 4.39 8.50 -6.69
N ILE A 401 5.57 8.96 -7.13
CA ILE A 401 6.44 8.25 -8.08
C ILE A 401 6.97 6.96 -7.46
N ARG A 402 7.16 6.95 -6.13
CA ARG A 402 7.70 5.80 -5.39
C ARG A 402 6.65 5.04 -4.56
N SER A 403 5.43 5.56 -4.52
CA SER A 403 4.32 5.00 -3.73
C SER A 403 3.31 4.22 -4.56
N TYR A 404 3.26 4.41 -5.88
CA TYR A 404 2.38 3.63 -6.75
C TYR A 404 3.09 2.37 -7.22
N GLY A 405 2.68 1.25 -6.64
CA GLY A 405 2.77 -0.02 -7.33
C GLY A 405 1.55 -0.20 -8.23
N PHE A 406 1.37 -1.40 -8.76
CA PHE A 406 0.22 -1.71 -9.59
C PHE A 406 -0.58 -2.88 -9.02
N PHE A 407 -1.83 -2.96 -9.43
CA PHE A 407 -2.71 -4.11 -9.24
C PHE A 407 -3.41 -4.37 -10.57
N MET A 408 -3.30 -5.59 -11.10
CA MET A 408 -3.97 -5.98 -12.32
C MET A 408 -4.46 -7.42 -12.24
N THR A 409 -5.53 -7.73 -12.94
CA THR A 409 -6.10 -9.08 -12.98
C THR A 409 -6.36 -9.52 -14.41
N ASP A 410 -6.48 -10.82 -14.60
CA ASP A 410 -6.81 -11.44 -15.89
C ASP A 410 -8.30 -11.75 -16.07
N PHE A 411 -9.14 -11.43 -15.07
CA PHE A 411 -10.55 -11.80 -15.03
C PHE A 411 -11.51 -10.60 -14.89
N ALA A 412 -11.08 -9.46 -14.35
CA ALA A 412 -11.93 -8.28 -14.17
C ALA A 412 -11.13 -6.97 -14.13
N ASP A 413 -11.82 -5.86 -14.42
CA ASP A 413 -11.16 -4.55 -14.48
C ASP A 413 -10.65 -4.14 -13.10
N SER A 414 -9.43 -3.61 -13.07
CA SER A 414 -8.83 -3.16 -11.81
C SER A 414 -9.30 -1.74 -11.48
N PRO A 415 -9.55 -1.44 -10.19
CA PRO A 415 -9.86 -0.07 -9.77
C PRO A 415 -8.70 0.88 -10.12
N ASP A 416 -9.02 2.14 -10.46
CA ASP A 416 -8.00 3.16 -10.75
C ASP A 416 -6.99 3.34 -9.61
N TYR A 417 -7.48 3.23 -8.37
CA TYR A 417 -6.69 3.32 -7.14
C TYR A 417 -7.19 2.28 -6.14
N LEU A 418 -6.25 1.62 -5.45
CA LEU A 418 -6.54 0.62 -4.45
C LEU A 418 -5.54 0.72 -3.30
N ARG A 419 -6.00 0.45 -2.07
CA ARG A 419 -5.11 0.19 -0.93
C ARG A 419 -4.88 -1.32 -0.79
N PRO A 420 -3.72 -1.78 -0.27
CA PRO A 420 -3.47 -3.19 -0.06
C PRO A 420 -4.51 -3.87 0.82
N GLU A 421 -5.02 -3.20 1.86
CA GLU A 421 -6.08 -3.75 2.72
C GLU A 421 -7.38 -4.01 1.93
N LYS A 422 -7.71 -3.12 0.98
CA LYS A 422 -8.87 -3.28 0.10
C LYS A 422 -8.65 -4.37 -0.95
N ALA A 423 -7.43 -4.52 -1.46
CA ALA A 423 -7.05 -5.70 -2.23
C ALA A 423 -7.20 -7.00 -1.43
N GLY A 424 -7.00 -6.94 -0.11
CA GLY A 424 -7.25 -8.06 0.80
C GLY A 424 -8.72 -8.44 0.89
N GLU A 425 -9.59 -7.43 1.03
CA GLU A 425 -11.04 -7.61 1.04
C GLU A 425 -11.58 -8.26 -0.25
N ILE A 426 -10.92 -8.03 -1.39
CA ILE A 426 -11.20 -8.71 -2.68
C ILE A 426 -10.95 -10.21 -2.55
N LEU A 427 -9.87 -10.56 -1.85
CA LEU A 427 -9.45 -11.94 -1.61
C LEU A 427 -10.19 -12.61 -0.45
N GLU A 428 -11.23 -12.03 0.16
CA GLU A 428 -11.88 -12.67 1.31
C GLU A 428 -12.70 -13.92 0.92
N GLY A 429 -12.34 -15.04 1.55
CA GLY A 429 -12.79 -16.44 1.41
C GLY A 429 -11.94 -17.28 2.39
N PRO A 430 -12.14 -18.61 2.55
CA PRO A 430 -11.31 -19.40 3.48
C PRO A 430 -9.83 -19.12 3.22
N ARG A 431 -9.14 -18.69 4.28
CA ARG A 431 -7.76 -18.20 4.19
C ARG A 431 -6.87 -19.35 3.70
N PRO A 432 -5.85 -19.09 2.87
CA PRO A 432 -4.77 -20.07 2.78
C PRO A 432 -4.31 -20.36 4.21
N ASN A 433 -4.25 -21.64 4.57
CA ASN A 433 -3.64 -22.06 5.82
C ASN A 433 -2.18 -21.65 5.74
N PHE A 434 -1.86 -20.40 6.14
CA PHE A 434 -0.52 -20.08 6.61
C PHE A 434 -0.24 -21.11 7.69
N ASN A 435 0.74 -21.97 7.40
CA ASN A 435 0.96 -23.19 8.15
C ASN A 435 0.97 -22.88 9.67
N PRO A 436 0.09 -23.49 10.48
CA PRO A 436 -0.04 -23.15 11.90
C PRO A 436 1.14 -23.64 12.75
N ALA A 437 2.09 -24.38 12.17
CA ALA A 437 3.34 -24.76 12.84
C ALA A 437 4.32 -23.59 13.04
N TRP A 438 3.94 -22.37 12.67
CA TRP A 438 4.79 -21.17 12.69
C TRP A 438 4.28 -20.06 13.62
N ASN A 439 3.37 -20.39 14.56
CA ASN A 439 3.00 -19.54 15.71
C ASN A 439 3.86 -19.84 16.93
#